data_AF-A0A7X6YPI1-F1
#
_entry.id   AF-A0A7X6YPI1-F1
#
_cell.length_a   1.000
_cell.length_b   1.000
_cell.length_c   1.000
_cell.angle_alpha   90.00
_cell.angle_beta   90.00
_cell.angle_gamma   90.00
#
_symmetry.space_group_name_H-M   'P 1'
#
loop_
_entity.id
_entity.type
_entity.pdbx_description
1 polymer ?
#
loop_
_entity_poly.entity_id
_entity_poly.type
_entity_poly.pdbx_seq_one_letter_code
_entity_poly.pdbx_strand_id
1 'polypeptide(L)'
;MINTPKIKSIYSEIQTKLFYMVPERWNRIYLYASVIENINNIETGEMFFYYFPKGILKKNSVNVYEVPAKFNIDEKAYLKLADDLYKKIKELRKELQLSGERPWSNITISIENFKFNVEYSYENLISSKYSNYDRHIIWKYKYLGYPIERLNKKEKKMIEEYLIEEKFKINDMANYSEKVYASEVHNIIEYDKQENN
;
A
#
# COMPACT_ATOMS: atom_id res chain seq x y z
N MET A 1 10.65 15.82 3.26
CA MET A 1 9.61 15.74 2.23
C MET A 1 8.92 17.07 2.10
N ILE A 2 8.91 17.62 0.89
CA ILE A 2 8.12 18.81 0.55
C ILE A 2 6.64 18.56 0.87
N ASN A 3 5.97 19.58 1.42
CA ASN A 3 4.61 19.49 1.93
C ASN A 3 3.78 20.69 1.48
N THR A 4 3.43 20.72 0.18
CA THR A 4 2.57 21.75 -0.41
C THR A 4 1.09 21.48 -0.10
N PRO A 5 0.20 22.49 -0.19
CA PRO A 5 -1.25 22.28 -0.10
C PRO A 5 -1.77 21.22 -1.09
N LYS A 6 -1.20 21.18 -2.30
CA LYS A 6 -1.54 20.17 -3.32
C LYS A 6 -1.17 18.76 -2.85
N ILE A 7 0.03 18.56 -2.33
CA ILE A 7 0.48 17.26 -1.79
C ILE A 7 -0.43 16.81 -0.63
N LYS A 8 -0.82 17.72 0.27
CA LYS A 8 -1.78 17.42 1.34
C LYS A 8 -3.16 16.99 0.80
N SER A 9 -3.67 17.67 -0.23
CA SER A 9 -4.91 17.27 -0.90
C SER A 9 -4.80 15.85 -1.44
N ILE A 10 -3.69 15.52 -2.10
CA ILE A 10 -3.44 14.19 -2.65
C ILE A 10 -3.41 13.13 -1.53
N TYR A 11 -2.75 13.39 -0.40
CA TYR A 11 -2.78 12.49 0.76
C TYR A 11 -4.20 12.29 1.30
N SER A 12 -4.98 13.36 1.43
CA SER A 12 -6.37 13.26 1.86
C SER A 12 -7.21 12.41 0.91
N GLU A 13 -7.03 12.56 -0.40
CA GLU A 13 -7.73 11.76 -1.40
C GLU A 13 -7.33 10.29 -1.36
N ILE A 14 -6.03 9.99 -1.13
CA ILE A 14 -5.55 8.62 -0.93
C ILE A 14 -6.21 7.99 0.31
N GLN A 15 -6.25 8.72 1.44
CA GLN A 15 -6.92 8.27 2.66
C GLN A 15 -8.39 7.95 2.41
N THR A 16 -9.14 8.87 1.78
CA THR A 16 -10.56 8.66 1.45
C THR A 16 -10.77 7.44 0.58
N LYS A 17 -9.94 7.25 -0.46
CA LYS A 17 -10.02 6.07 -1.34
C LYS A 17 -9.75 4.77 -0.58
N LEU A 18 -8.72 4.75 0.28
CA LEU A 18 -8.42 3.59 1.12
C LEU A 18 -9.59 3.24 2.04
N PHE A 19 -10.22 4.24 2.67
CA PHE A 19 -11.36 4.02 3.56
C PHE A 19 -12.58 3.51 2.79
N TYR A 20 -12.86 4.09 1.62
CA TYR A 20 -13.98 3.70 0.78
C TYR A 20 -13.86 2.27 0.23
N MET A 21 -12.64 1.74 0.07
CA MET A 21 -12.43 0.38 -0.42
C MET A 21 -12.56 -0.71 0.65
N VAL A 22 -12.66 -0.36 1.95
CA VAL A 22 -12.75 -1.33 3.05
C VAL A 22 -14.20 -1.41 3.56
N PRO A 23 -14.92 -2.51 3.30
CA PRO A 23 -16.37 -2.62 3.51
C PRO A 23 -16.79 -2.92 4.96
N GLU A 24 -15.84 -2.97 5.89
CA GLU A 24 -16.08 -3.29 7.30
C GLU A 24 -15.22 -2.40 8.22
N ARG A 25 -15.48 -2.44 9.53
CA ARG A 25 -14.64 -1.72 10.50
C ARG A 25 -13.24 -2.32 10.51
N TRP A 26 -12.21 -1.47 10.56
CA TRP A 26 -10.80 -1.88 10.55
C TRP A 26 -10.01 -1.14 11.64
N ASN A 27 -8.87 -1.72 12.03
CA ASN A 27 -7.96 -1.13 13.03
C ASN A 27 -6.77 -0.43 12.37
N ARG A 28 -6.24 -1.01 11.29
CA ARG A 28 -5.12 -0.46 10.54
C ARG A 28 -5.13 -0.89 9.07
N ILE A 29 -4.54 -0.05 8.22
CA ILE A 29 -4.35 -0.26 6.78
C ILE A 29 -2.87 -0.09 6.46
N TYR A 30 -2.33 -0.95 5.59
CA TYR A 30 -1.00 -0.80 5.02
C TYR A 30 -1.07 -0.99 3.52
N LEU A 31 -0.57 -0.02 2.77
CA LEU A 31 -0.48 -0.05 1.31
C LEU A 31 0.99 -0.06 0.89
N TYR A 32 1.29 -0.87 -0.13
CA TYR A 32 2.51 -0.80 -0.91
C TYR A 32 2.16 -0.36 -2.33
N ALA A 33 3.01 0.49 -2.91
CA ALA A 33 3.01 0.72 -4.34
C ALA A 33 4.43 0.92 -4.85
N SER A 34 4.71 0.44 -6.06
CA SER A 34 5.93 0.76 -6.81
C SER A 34 5.59 1.43 -8.13
N VAL A 35 6.47 2.34 -8.58
CA VAL A 35 6.40 2.93 -9.92
C VAL A 35 7.81 2.86 -10.50
N ILE A 36 7.95 2.09 -11.58
CA ILE A 36 9.21 1.81 -12.26
C ILE A 36 9.12 2.35 -13.68
N GLU A 37 9.89 3.40 -13.94
CA GLU A 37 10.10 3.95 -15.27
C GLU A 37 11.22 3.17 -15.96
N ASN A 38 10.91 2.50 -17.07
CA ASN A 38 11.93 1.78 -17.84
C ASN A 38 12.53 2.65 -18.96
N ILE A 39 13.54 2.11 -19.65
CA ILE A 39 14.32 2.81 -20.70
C ILE A 39 13.44 3.34 -21.85
N ASN A 40 12.25 2.75 -22.06
CA ASN A 40 11.32 3.15 -23.13
C ASN A 40 10.22 4.11 -22.64
N ASN A 41 10.38 4.74 -21.47
CA ASN A 41 9.36 5.55 -20.80
C ASN A 41 8.03 4.80 -20.55
N ILE A 42 8.08 3.48 -20.46
CA ILE A 42 6.91 2.68 -20.06
C ILE A 42 6.97 2.56 -18.54
N GLU A 43 5.97 3.15 -17.89
CA GLU A 43 5.76 2.99 -16.45
C GLU A 43 5.16 1.61 -16.15
N THR A 44 5.91 0.81 -15.41
CA THR A 44 5.43 -0.43 -14.80
C THR A 44 5.36 -0.25 -13.28
N GLY A 45 4.79 -1.22 -12.58
CA GLY A 45 4.71 -1.20 -11.13
C GLY A 45 3.61 -2.10 -10.62
N GLU A 46 3.42 -2.08 -9.31
CA GLU A 46 2.41 -2.86 -8.64
C GLU A 46 1.87 -2.07 -7.46
N MET A 47 0.61 -2.30 -7.11
CA MET A 47 0.00 -1.78 -5.91
C MET A 47 -0.79 -2.90 -5.23
N PHE A 48 -0.71 -2.98 -3.92
CA PHE A 48 -1.59 -3.81 -3.11
C PHE A 48 -1.71 -3.18 -1.73
N PHE A 49 -2.79 -3.46 -1.03
CA PHE A 49 -2.89 -3.09 0.37
C PHE A 49 -3.63 -4.16 1.17
N TYR A 50 -3.39 -4.09 2.48
CA TYR A 50 -4.00 -4.95 3.46
C TYR A 50 -4.65 -4.12 4.54
N TYR A 51 -5.81 -4.56 5.00
CA TYR A 51 -6.43 -4.02 6.20
C TYR A 51 -6.57 -5.10 7.26
N PHE A 52 -6.62 -4.68 8.52
CA PHE A 52 -6.85 -5.56 9.65
C PHE A 52 -8.27 -5.30 10.18
N PRO A 53 -9.21 -6.23 9.96
CA PRO A 53 -10.58 -6.07 10.44
C PRO A 53 -10.64 -5.87 11.95
N LYS A 54 -11.54 -5.01 12.41
CA LYS A 54 -11.82 -4.79 13.83
C LYS A 54 -12.77 -5.88 14.32
N GLY A 55 -12.36 -6.66 15.32
CA GLY A 55 -13.17 -7.72 15.90
C GLY A 55 -12.59 -8.27 17.19
N ILE A 56 -13.39 -9.08 17.90
CA ILE A 56 -13.01 -9.68 19.19
C ILE A 56 -11.93 -10.76 19.01
N LEU A 57 -11.96 -11.49 17.89
CA LEU A 57 -10.95 -12.48 17.52
C LEU A 57 -9.86 -11.83 16.68
N LYS A 58 -8.61 -12.24 16.90
CA LYS A 58 -7.45 -11.81 16.12
C LYS A 58 -7.59 -12.33 14.68
N LYS A 59 -8.15 -11.50 13.80
CA LYS A 59 -8.31 -11.82 12.37
C LYS A 59 -6.98 -11.60 11.65
N ASN A 60 -6.66 -12.47 10.69
CA ASN A 60 -5.57 -12.23 9.75
C ASN A 60 -5.85 -10.94 8.96
N SER A 61 -4.79 -10.26 8.51
CA SER A 61 -4.93 -9.17 7.55
C SER A 61 -5.62 -9.67 6.27
N VAL A 62 -6.49 -8.87 5.69
CA VAL A 62 -7.19 -9.17 4.44
C VAL A 62 -6.51 -8.43 3.30
N ASN A 63 -6.11 -9.13 2.24
CA ASN A 63 -5.69 -8.46 1.01
C ASN A 63 -6.92 -7.80 0.38
N VAL A 64 -6.77 -6.55 -0.06
CA VAL A 64 -7.84 -5.79 -0.70
C VAL A 64 -8.46 -6.55 -1.89
N TYR A 65 -7.68 -7.32 -2.65
CA TYR A 65 -8.20 -8.07 -3.80
C TYR A 65 -9.09 -9.25 -3.41
N GLU A 66 -9.15 -9.63 -2.13
CA GLU A 66 -10.10 -10.63 -1.62
C GLU A 66 -11.47 -10.01 -1.27
N VAL A 67 -11.57 -8.68 -1.20
CA VAL A 67 -12.79 -7.98 -0.78
C VAL A 67 -13.98 -8.27 -1.68
N PRO A 68 -13.89 -8.22 -3.03
CA PRO A 68 -15.03 -8.50 -3.90
C PRO A 68 -15.72 -9.82 -3.59
N ALA A 69 -14.93 -10.89 -3.50
CA ALA A 69 -15.42 -12.22 -3.20
C ALA A 69 -15.98 -12.34 -1.76
N LYS A 70 -15.34 -11.71 -0.77
CA LYS A 70 -15.76 -11.79 0.64
C LYS A 70 -17.08 -11.08 0.94
N PHE A 71 -17.39 -10.03 0.18
CA PHE A 71 -18.53 -9.14 0.45
C PHE A 71 -19.57 -9.14 -0.67
N ASN A 72 -19.42 -10.01 -1.67
CA ASN A 72 -20.29 -10.09 -2.85
C ASN A 72 -20.41 -8.72 -3.56
N ILE A 73 -19.26 -8.06 -3.76
CA ILE A 73 -19.14 -6.78 -4.48
C ILE A 73 -18.70 -7.09 -5.91
N ASP A 74 -19.22 -6.35 -6.88
CA ASP A 74 -18.81 -6.47 -8.28
C ASP A 74 -17.28 -6.24 -8.44
N GLU A 75 -16.58 -7.28 -8.88
CA GLU A 75 -15.12 -7.26 -9.02
C GLU A 75 -14.65 -6.20 -10.02
N LYS A 76 -15.37 -6.01 -11.12
CA LYS A 76 -14.98 -5.02 -12.15
C LYS A 76 -15.11 -3.59 -11.63
N ALA A 77 -16.20 -3.26 -10.96
CA ALA A 77 -16.39 -1.97 -10.30
C ALA A 77 -15.31 -1.74 -9.24
N TYR A 78 -15.00 -2.77 -8.45
CA TYR A 78 -13.97 -2.69 -7.41
C TYR A 78 -12.55 -2.50 -7.97
N LEU A 79 -12.20 -3.18 -9.07
CA LEU A 79 -10.91 -3.00 -9.74
C LEU A 79 -10.74 -1.58 -10.29
N LYS A 80 -11.82 -0.90 -10.72
CA LYS A 80 -11.75 0.52 -11.10
C LYS A 80 -11.34 1.41 -9.91
N LEU A 81 -11.81 1.10 -8.70
CA LEU A 81 -11.39 1.82 -7.48
C LEU A 81 -9.89 1.62 -7.22
N ALA A 82 -9.38 0.41 -7.40
CA ALA A 82 -7.96 0.11 -7.28
C ALA A 82 -7.13 0.87 -8.33
N ASP A 83 -7.58 0.91 -9.58
CA ASP A 83 -6.93 1.68 -10.65
C ASP A 83 -6.89 3.17 -10.32
N ASP A 84 -8.00 3.73 -9.82
CA ASP A 84 -8.07 5.14 -9.46
C ASP A 84 -7.23 5.51 -8.24
N LEU A 85 -7.10 4.58 -7.27
CA LEU A 85 -6.16 4.73 -6.17
C LEU A 85 -4.71 4.72 -6.69
N TYR A 86 -4.36 3.80 -7.59
CA TYR A 86 -3.01 3.74 -8.15
C TYR A 86 -2.67 4.97 -9.02
N LYS A 87 -3.63 5.49 -9.80
CA LYS A 87 -3.49 6.78 -10.50
C LYS A 87 -3.18 7.92 -9.53
N LYS A 88 -3.84 7.95 -8.37
CA LYS A 88 -3.58 8.96 -7.33
C LYS A 88 -2.18 8.83 -6.73
N ILE A 89 -1.68 7.60 -6.55
CA ILE A 89 -0.29 7.35 -6.15
C ILE A 89 0.70 7.87 -7.20
N LYS A 90 0.43 7.66 -8.50
CA LYS A 90 1.26 8.21 -9.59
C LYS A 90 1.20 9.74 -9.66
N GLU A 91 0.05 10.34 -9.36
CA GLU A 91 -0.07 11.79 -9.25
C GLU A 91 0.78 12.34 -8.10
N LEU A 92 0.76 11.70 -6.92
CA LEU A 92 1.62 12.05 -5.79
C LEU A 92 3.11 12.05 -6.18
N ARG A 93 3.53 10.99 -6.89
CA ARG A 93 4.89 10.88 -7.43
C ARG A 93 5.24 12.08 -8.29
N LYS A 94 4.40 12.39 -9.28
CA LYS A 94 4.64 13.47 -10.23
C LYS A 94 4.68 14.84 -9.56
N GLU A 95 3.78 15.09 -8.61
CA GLU A 95 3.71 16.38 -7.90
C GLU A 95 4.96 16.61 -7.03
N LEU A 96 5.46 15.57 -6.36
CA LEU A 96 6.71 15.63 -5.63
C LEU A 96 7.89 15.91 -6.56
N GLN A 97 7.93 15.28 -7.75
CA GLN A 97 8.95 15.56 -8.77
C GLN A 97 8.92 17.01 -9.25
N LEU A 98 7.73 17.53 -9.56
CA LEU A 98 7.55 18.93 -9.97
C LEU A 98 7.95 19.91 -8.86
N SER A 99 7.87 19.49 -7.60
CA SER A 99 8.32 20.27 -6.45
C SER A 99 9.84 20.21 -6.22
N GLY A 100 10.59 19.45 -7.01
CA GLY A 100 12.04 19.31 -6.92
C GLY A 100 12.52 18.10 -6.12
N GLU A 101 11.63 17.22 -5.66
CA GLU A 101 12.03 15.94 -5.08
C GLU A 101 12.43 14.97 -6.20
N ARG A 102 13.46 14.16 -5.98
CA ARG A 102 13.76 13.09 -6.93
C ARG A 102 12.64 12.03 -6.93
N PRO A 103 12.45 11.30 -8.04
CA PRO A 103 11.54 10.16 -8.08
C PRO A 103 11.91 9.07 -7.06
N TRP A 104 10.97 8.70 -6.18
CA TRP A 104 11.08 7.47 -5.38
C TRP A 104 10.94 6.22 -6.27
N SER A 105 11.03 4.99 -5.76
CA SER A 105 10.75 3.79 -6.55
C SER A 105 9.56 3.02 -6.00
N ASN A 106 9.39 3.04 -4.68
CA ASN A 106 8.24 2.48 -4.01
C ASN A 106 7.88 3.29 -2.77
N ILE A 107 6.64 3.13 -2.33
CA ILE A 107 6.09 3.74 -1.13
C ILE A 107 5.40 2.69 -0.27
N THR A 108 5.50 2.91 1.04
CA THR A 108 4.64 2.24 2.02
C THR A 108 3.80 3.28 2.73
N ILE A 109 2.48 3.14 2.70
CA ILE A 109 1.55 3.97 3.46
C ILE A 109 1.00 3.13 4.61
N SER A 110 0.99 3.68 5.82
CA SER A 110 0.33 3.05 6.98
C SER A 110 -0.67 4.00 7.62
N ILE A 111 -1.84 3.45 7.99
CA ILE A 111 -2.87 4.14 8.75
C ILE A 111 -3.16 3.30 9.98
N GLU A 112 -2.66 3.73 11.13
CA GLU A 112 -2.83 3.05 12.41
C GLU A 112 -2.82 4.10 13.53
N ASN A 113 -3.61 3.89 14.60
CA ASN A 113 -3.62 4.77 15.77
C ASN A 113 -3.82 6.26 15.42
N PHE A 114 -4.75 6.56 14.50
CA PHE A 114 -5.05 7.92 14.02
C PHE A 114 -3.85 8.65 13.40
N LYS A 115 -2.88 7.92 12.86
CA LYS A 115 -1.74 8.48 12.13
C LYS A 115 -1.69 7.92 10.72
N PHE A 116 -1.48 8.80 9.76
CA PHE A 116 -1.15 8.48 8.38
C PHE A 116 0.34 8.68 8.23
N ASN A 117 1.07 7.60 7.89
CA ASN A 117 2.50 7.67 7.62
C ASN A 117 2.76 7.26 6.18
N VAL A 118 3.75 7.90 5.56
CA VAL A 118 4.25 7.52 4.24
C VAL A 118 5.76 7.38 4.32
N GLU A 119 6.24 6.21 3.90
CA GLU A 119 7.64 5.89 3.74
C GLU A 119 7.94 5.83 2.24
N TYR A 120 8.86 6.66 1.77
CA TYR A 120 9.33 6.70 0.40
C TYR A 120 10.68 6.01 0.33
N SER A 121 10.82 5.02 -0.55
CA SER A 121 12.08 4.34 -0.82
C SER A 121 12.62 4.73 -2.18
N TYR A 122 13.92 4.94 -2.28
CA TYR A 122 14.61 5.30 -3.53
C TYR A 122 15.45 4.15 -4.09
N GLU A 123 15.13 2.92 -3.70
CA GLU A 123 15.85 1.72 -4.14
C GLU A 123 15.74 1.48 -5.65
N ASN A 124 16.82 0.99 -6.27
CA ASN A 124 16.77 0.55 -7.65
C ASN A 124 16.07 -0.82 -7.75
N LEU A 125 14.77 -0.80 -8.09
CA LEU A 125 13.96 -2.01 -8.23
C LEU A 125 14.27 -2.79 -9.51
N ILE A 126 14.86 -2.14 -10.54
CA ILE A 126 15.19 -2.76 -11.83
C ILE A 126 16.38 -3.70 -11.68
N SER A 127 17.42 -3.28 -10.95
CA SER A 127 18.62 -4.09 -10.70
C SER A 127 18.54 -4.91 -9.41
N SER A 128 17.37 -4.95 -8.76
CA SER A 128 17.18 -5.69 -7.52
C SER A 128 17.21 -7.20 -7.78
N LYS A 129 17.91 -7.95 -6.92
CA LYS A 129 17.90 -9.41 -6.95
C LYS A 129 16.56 -10.02 -6.52
N TYR A 130 15.70 -9.22 -5.87
CA TYR A 130 14.39 -9.64 -5.37
C TYR A 130 13.34 -9.37 -6.44
N SER A 131 12.56 -10.39 -6.82
CA SER A 131 11.43 -10.24 -7.74
C SER A 131 10.27 -9.46 -7.09
N ASN A 132 9.24 -9.09 -7.88
CA ASN A 132 7.98 -8.54 -7.34
C ASN A 132 7.39 -9.45 -6.25
N TYR A 133 7.39 -10.76 -6.50
CA TYR A 133 6.89 -11.76 -5.56
C TYR A 133 7.71 -11.78 -4.26
N ASP A 134 9.05 -11.77 -4.36
CA ASP A 134 9.90 -11.74 -3.17
C ASP A 134 9.69 -10.44 -2.37
N ARG A 135 9.59 -9.30 -3.06
CA ARG A 135 9.28 -8.00 -2.44
C ARG A 135 7.95 -8.00 -1.72
N HIS A 136 6.93 -8.65 -2.28
CA HIS A 136 5.63 -8.78 -1.60
C HIS A 136 5.76 -9.54 -0.28
N ILE A 137 6.50 -10.65 -0.27
CA ILE A 137 6.73 -11.45 0.94
C ILE A 137 7.55 -10.68 1.97
N ILE A 138 8.65 -10.04 1.55
CA ILE A 138 9.48 -9.17 2.39
C ILE A 138 8.62 -8.08 3.02
N TRP A 139 7.80 -7.40 2.22
CA TRP A 139 6.94 -6.34 2.69
C TRP A 139 5.91 -6.84 3.72
N LYS A 140 5.27 -7.98 3.46
CA LYS A 140 4.33 -8.60 4.42
C LYS A 140 5.02 -8.93 5.74
N TYR A 141 6.23 -9.47 5.69
CA TYR A 141 7.01 -9.78 6.89
C TYR A 141 7.30 -8.51 7.69
N LYS A 142 7.84 -7.46 7.04
CA LYS A 142 8.23 -6.20 7.69
C LYS A 142 7.05 -5.41 8.26
N TYR A 143 5.99 -5.22 7.47
CA TYR A 143 4.95 -4.25 7.77
C TYR A 143 3.68 -4.86 8.35
N LEU A 144 3.35 -6.11 8.00
CA LEU A 144 2.14 -6.76 8.53
C LEU A 144 2.41 -7.64 9.75
N GLY A 145 3.69 -7.88 10.09
CA GLY A 145 4.07 -8.88 11.08
C GLY A 145 3.68 -10.30 10.64
N TYR A 146 3.81 -10.59 9.33
CA TYR A 146 3.47 -11.91 8.80
C TYR A 146 4.40 -12.98 9.40
N PRO A 147 3.86 -14.04 10.04
CA PRO A 147 4.69 -15.02 10.75
C PRO A 147 5.64 -15.75 9.81
N ILE A 148 6.94 -15.73 10.11
CA ILE A 148 7.97 -16.42 9.32
C ILE A 148 7.68 -17.92 9.23
N GLU A 149 7.03 -18.50 10.24
CA GLU A 149 6.68 -19.92 10.30
C GLU A 149 5.72 -20.34 9.18
N ARG A 150 4.88 -19.41 8.70
CA ARG A 150 3.93 -19.63 7.59
C ARG A 150 4.59 -19.59 6.21
N LEU A 151 5.87 -19.22 6.13
CA LEU A 151 6.62 -19.21 4.89
C LEU A 151 7.22 -20.60 4.59
N ASN A 152 7.34 -20.92 3.30
CA ASN A 152 8.02 -22.13 2.87
C ASN A 152 9.55 -21.99 3.05
N LYS A 153 10.29 -23.10 2.91
CA LYS A 153 11.75 -23.13 3.16
C LYS A 153 12.53 -22.12 2.30
N LYS A 154 12.13 -21.93 1.04
CA LYS A 154 12.79 -21.00 0.11
C LYS A 154 12.55 -19.56 0.53
N GLU A 155 11.31 -19.22 0.86
CA GLU A 155 10.91 -17.89 1.31
C GLU A 155 11.58 -17.51 2.65
N LYS A 156 11.67 -18.45 3.60
CA LYS A 156 12.37 -18.24 4.87
C LYS A 156 13.84 -17.86 4.65
N LYS A 157 14.55 -18.64 3.83
CA LYS A 157 15.95 -18.35 3.49
C LYS A 157 16.10 -16.99 2.81
N MET A 158 15.19 -16.65 1.90
CA MET A 158 15.17 -15.35 1.22
C MET A 158 14.96 -14.18 2.20
N ILE A 159 14.09 -14.33 3.21
CA ILE A 159 13.92 -13.35 4.29
C ILE A 159 15.18 -13.24 5.15
N GLU A 160 15.80 -14.36 5.54
CA GLU A 160 17.04 -14.36 6.32
C GLU A 160 18.18 -13.63 5.58
N GLU A 161 18.35 -13.91 4.28
CA GLU A 161 19.30 -13.20 3.42
C GLU A 161 18.99 -11.70 3.35
N TYR A 162 17.72 -11.33 3.17
CA TYR A 162 17.29 -9.94 3.15
C TYR A 162 17.61 -9.21 4.47
N LEU A 163 17.34 -9.83 5.62
CA LEU A 163 17.60 -9.24 6.93
C LEU A 163 19.09 -9.08 7.22
N ILE A 164 19.95 -9.93 6.64
CA ILE A 164 21.41 -9.75 6.72
C ILE A 164 21.81 -8.54 5.87
N GLU A 165 21.35 -8.47 4.63
CA GLU A 165 21.68 -7.35 3.73
C GLU A 165 21.19 -6.01 4.26
N GLU A 166 19.98 -5.96 4.81
CA GLU A 166 19.37 -4.75 5.36
C GLU A 166 20.21 -4.15 6.50
N LYS A 167 20.92 -4.97 7.29
CA LYS A 167 21.81 -4.47 8.36
C LYS A 167 23.01 -3.69 7.84
N PHE A 168 23.45 -3.96 6.62
CA PHE A 168 24.61 -3.32 6.01
C PHE A 168 24.26 -2.32 4.91
N LYS A 169 22.98 -2.24 4.53
CA LYS A 169 22.49 -1.36 3.47
C LYS A 169 22.25 0.05 4.01
N ILE A 170 22.76 1.05 3.29
CA ILE A 170 22.32 2.43 3.48
C ILE A 170 20.94 2.53 2.83
N ASN A 171 19.89 2.49 3.65
CA ASN A 171 18.53 2.60 3.18
C ASN A 171 18.21 4.06 2.89
N ASP A 172 18.10 4.35 1.60
CA ASP A 172 17.75 5.67 1.13
C ASP A 172 16.23 5.86 1.18
N MET A 173 15.77 6.50 2.25
CA MET A 173 14.36 6.64 2.57
C MET A 173 14.01 8.06 3.03
N ALA A 174 12.79 8.49 2.72
CA ALA A 174 12.20 9.69 3.28
C ALA A 174 10.85 9.37 3.91
N ASN A 175 10.47 10.11 4.96
CA ASN A 175 9.25 9.85 5.71
C ASN A 175 8.36 11.09 5.78
N TYR A 176 7.05 10.84 5.83
CA TYR A 176 6.01 11.82 6.10
C TYR A 176 5.02 11.24 7.13
N SER A 177 4.47 12.09 8.00
CA SER A 177 3.45 11.67 8.97
C SER A 177 2.49 12.82 9.28
N GLU A 178 1.20 12.53 9.35
CA GLU A 178 0.18 13.45 9.84
C GLU A 178 -0.89 12.72 10.68
N LYS A 179 -1.65 13.49 11.47
CA LYS A 179 -2.81 12.95 12.20
C LYS A 179 -3.98 12.77 11.24
N VAL A 180 -4.67 11.64 11.36
CA VAL A 180 -5.93 11.38 10.66
C VAL A 180 -7.06 11.71 11.62
N TYR A 181 -7.81 12.76 11.34
CA TYR A 181 -9.07 13.02 12.01
C TYR A 181 -10.11 12.14 11.35
N ALA A 182 -10.56 11.11 12.07
CA ALA A 182 -11.71 10.30 11.70
C ALA A 182 -12.99 11.13 11.90
N SER A 183 -13.13 12.25 11.19
CA SER A 183 -14.43 12.90 11.06
C SER A 183 -15.29 11.98 10.19
N GLU A 184 -16.02 11.10 10.87
CA GLU A 184 -17.26 10.52 10.37
C GLU A 184 -17.17 9.96 8.95
N VAL A 185 -16.30 8.97 8.73
CA VAL A 185 -16.56 7.98 7.68
C VAL A 185 -17.81 7.21 8.14
N HIS A 186 -18.98 7.82 7.94
CA HIS A 186 -20.21 7.07 7.82
C HIS A 186 -19.91 6.12 6.66
N ASN A 187 -19.89 4.83 6.96
CA ASN A 187 -19.83 3.78 5.95
C ASN A 187 -21.13 3.86 5.13
N ILE A 188 -21.31 4.90 4.31
CA ILE A 188 -22.33 4.95 3.26
C ILE A 188 -21.71 4.17 2.11
N ILE A 189 -21.74 2.86 2.30
CA ILE A 189 -21.28 1.91 1.34
C ILE A 189 -22.46 1.64 0.41
N GLU A 190 -22.53 2.37 -0.69
CA GLU A 190 -23.28 1.95 -1.87
C GLU A 190 -22.33 1.11 -2.72
N TYR A 191 -22.21 -0.18 -2.41
CA TYR A 191 -21.75 -1.14 -3.42
C TYR A 191 -22.99 -1.72 -4.08
N ASP A 192 -23.01 -1.69 -5.42
CA ASP A 192 -23.97 -2.47 -6.19
C ASP A 192 -23.74 -3.95 -5.85
N LYS A 193 -24.67 -4.53 -5.09
CA LYS A 193 -24.67 -5.97 -4.79
C LYS A 193 -25.15 -6.69 -6.03
N GLN A 194 -24.46 -7.75 -6.44
CA GLN A 194 -24.99 -8.63 -7.48
C GLN A 194 -26.24 -9.32 -6.93
N GLU A 195 -27.40 -9.07 -7.54
CA GLU A 195 -28.63 -9.81 -7.28
C GLU A 195 -28.43 -11.23 -7.81
N ASN A 196 -28.50 -12.22 -6.91
CA ASN A 196 -28.53 -13.62 -7.30
C ASN A 196 -29.91 -13.92 -7.90
N ASN A 197 -29.97 -14.06 -9.23
CA ASN A 197 -31.08 -14.74 -9.92
C ASN A 197 -30.90 -16.25 -9.86
#